data_AF-A0A7V2HWV3-F1
#
_entry.id   AF-A0A7V2HWV3-F1
#
_cell.length_a   1.000
_cell.length_b   1.000
_cell.length_c   1.000
_cell.angle_alpha   90.00
_cell.angle_beta   90.00
_cell.angle_gamma   90.00
#
_symmetry.space_group_name_H-M   'P 1'
#
loop_
_entity.id
_entity.type
_entity.pdbx_description
1 polymer ?
#
loop_
_entity_poly.entity_id
_entity_poly.type
_entity_poly.pdbx_seq_one_letter_code
_entity_poly.pdbx_strand_id
1 'polypeptide(L)'
;MNEILGPSPEEMGNDPEEGEKEPSPGDVVEACKGVLDENTLEAIGESADIAEATGLAVTALYEVGKGDPFEFLEEKGLILPDQE
;
A
#
# COMPACT_ATOMS: atom_id res chain seq x y z
N MET A 1 38.87 35.09 -25.23
CA MET A 1 37.57 34.67 -25.77
C MET A 1 36.66 34.55 -24.56
N ASN A 2 35.72 35.48 -24.39
CA ASN A 2 34.74 35.46 -23.29
C ASN A 2 33.43 34.91 -23.86
N GLU A 3 33.04 33.71 -23.44
CA GLU A 3 31.75 33.11 -23.79
C GLU A 3 30.75 33.35 -22.65
N ILE A 4 29.90 34.35 -22.91
CA ILE A 4 28.46 34.46 -22.67
C ILE A 4 27.87 33.64 -21.50
N LEU A 5 27.46 34.39 -20.48
CA LEU A 5 26.44 34.03 -19.49
C LEU A 5 25.08 33.86 -20.20
N GLY A 6 24.41 32.72 -20.00
CA GLY A 6 22.99 32.53 -20.27
C GLY A 6 22.38 31.68 -19.13
N PRO A 7 21.22 32.05 -18.58
CA PRO A 7 20.67 31.47 -17.35
C PRO A 7 20.14 30.04 -17.57
N SER A 8 19.97 29.28 -16.48
CA SER A 8 19.20 28.03 -16.45
C SER A 8 17.70 28.31 -16.67
N PRO A 9 17.07 27.62 -17.61
CA PRO A 9 15.68 27.19 -17.44
C PRO A 9 15.60 25.73 -18.00
N GLU A 10 14.89 24.77 -17.45
CA GLU A 10 13.66 24.73 -16.68
C GLU A 10 13.72 23.40 -15.91
N GLU A 11 13.27 23.38 -14.66
CA GLU A 11 12.87 22.13 -14.01
C GLU A 11 11.70 21.54 -14.80
N MET A 12 12.01 20.64 -15.72
CA MET A 12 11.08 19.94 -16.61
C MET A 12 11.38 18.45 -16.42
N GLY A 13 10.48 17.60 -15.94
CA GLY A 13 9.04 17.75 -15.78
C GLY A 13 8.55 17.75 -14.33
N ASN A 14 7.50 18.54 -14.10
CA ASN A 14 6.34 18.00 -13.42
C ASN A 14 5.81 16.84 -14.26
N ASP A 15 6.20 15.63 -13.92
CA ASP A 15 5.27 14.52 -14.02
C ASP A 15 4.80 14.29 -12.59
N PRO A 16 3.55 14.65 -12.21
CA PRO A 16 2.89 13.85 -11.22
C PRO A 16 2.75 12.48 -11.88
N GLU A 17 3.78 11.64 -11.73
CA GLU A 17 3.50 10.22 -11.64
C GLU A 17 2.46 10.17 -10.52
N GLU A 18 1.17 10.06 -10.90
CA GLU A 18 0.21 9.26 -10.17
C GLU A 18 0.80 7.85 -10.14
N GLY A 19 1.94 7.71 -9.45
CA GLY A 19 2.57 6.46 -9.14
C GLY A 19 1.53 5.81 -8.28
N GLU A 20 0.86 4.82 -8.86
CA GLU A 20 0.03 3.87 -8.16
C GLU A 20 0.87 3.42 -6.97
N LYS A 21 0.62 4.05 -5.82
CA LYS A 21 1.49 3.90 -4.66
C LYS A 21 1.31 2.45 -4.25
N GLU A 22 2.36 1.66 -4.42
CA GLU A 22 2.32 0.25 -4.04
C GLU A 22 1.76 0.16 -2.62
N PRO A 23 0.72 -0.67 -2.40
CA PRO A 23 0.08 -0.76 -1.11
C PRO A 23 1.11 -1.14 -0.06
N SER A 24 1.03 -0.50 1.10
CA SER A 24 1.94 -0.74 2.23
C SER A 24 1.23 -1.51 3.35
N PRO A 25 1.97 -2.15 4.26
CA PRO A 25 1.39 -2.77 5.45
C PRO A 25 0.46 -1.83 6.24
N GLY A 26 0.77 -0.53 6.27
CA GLY A 26 -0.06 0.49 6.89
C GLY A 26 -1.43 0.66 6.24
N ASP A 27 -1.53 0.47 4.92
CA ASP A 27 -2.81 0.51 4.20
C ASP A 27 -3.69 -0.71 4.56
N VAL A 28 -3.06 -1.88 4.80
CA VAL A 28 -3.75 -3.08 5.31
C VAL A 28 -4.29 -2.85 6.72
N VAL A 29 -3.49 -2.24 7.59
CA VAL A 29 -3.93 -1.88 8.95
C VAL A 29 -5.15 -0.96 8.89
N GLU A 30 -5.10 0.10 8.07
CA GLU A 30 -6.22 1.03 7.95
C GLU A 30 -7.47 0.36 7.36
N ALA A 31 -7.32 -0.58 6.41
CA ALA A 31 -8.45 -1.34 5.88
C ALA A 31 -9.08 -2.28 6.91
N CYS A 32 -8.27 -2.95 7.72
CA CYS A 32 -8.73 -3.90 8.75
C CYS A 32 -9.19 -3.21 10.03
N LYS A 33 -8.97 -1.90 10.16
CA LYS A 33 -9.33 -1.10 11.32
C LYS A 33 -10.83 -1.14 11.59
N GLY A 34 -11.20 -1.52 12.81
CA GLY A 34 -12.61 -1.70 13.20
C GLY A 34 -13.23 -3.02 12.77
N VAL A 35 -12.46 -3.91 12.15
CA VAL A 35 -12.82 -5.32 11.92
C VAL A 35 -12.00 -6.23 12.83
N LEU A 36 -10.68 -6.04 12.83
CA LEU A 36 -9.73 -6.80 13.65
C LEU A 36 -9.44 -6.08 14.97
N ASP A 37 -8.93 -6.82 15.95
CA ASP A 37 -8.46 -6.26 17.21
C ASP A 37 -7.11 -5.55 17.08
N GLU A 38 -6.80 -4.69 18.04
CA GLU A 38 -5.62 -3.82 18.03
C GLU A 38 -4.30 -4.60 18.01
N ASN A 39 -4.23 -5.78 18.65
CA ASN A 39 -3.03 -6.61 18.68
C ASN A 39 -2.74 -7.21 17.30
N THR A 40 -3.77 -7.69 16.61
CA THR A 40 -3.62 -8.14 15.23
C THR A 40 -3.24 -7.00 14.28
N LEU A 41 -3.84 -5.82 14.45
CA LEU A 41 -3.50 -4.65 13.64
C LEU A 41 -2.04 -4.20 13.85
N GLU A 42 -1.54 -4.27 15.07
CA GLU A 42 -0.11 -4.01 15.38
C GLU A 42 0.78 -5.00 14.64
N ALA A 43 0.50 -6.31 14.72
CA ALA A 43 1.28 -7.34 14.02
C ALA A 43 1.30 -7.16 12.48
N ILE A 44 0.16 -6.77 11.89
CA ILE A 44 0.07 -6.45 10.45
C ILE A 44 0.92 -5.21 10.13
N GLY A 45 0.88 -4.18 10.97
CA GLY A 45 1.66 -2.95 10.78
C GLY A 45 3.16 -3.13 10.97
N GLU A 46 3.58 -4.10 11.78
CA GLU A 46 4.98 -4.48 11.99
C GLU A 46 5.56 -5.36 10.88
N SER A 47 4.72 -5.81 9.93
CA SER A 47 5.14 -6.66 8.81
C SER A 47 6.15 -5.94 7.91
N ALA A 48 7.14 -6.68 7.42
CA ALA A 48 8.22 -6.10 6.61
C ALA A 48 7.77 -5.68 5.20
N ASP A 49 6.75 -6.35 4.67
CA ASP A 49 6.22 -6.14 3.34
C ASP A 49 4.70 -6.37 3.28
N ILE A 50 4.10 -5.91 2.18
CA ILE A 50 2.65 -5.98 1.97
C ILE A 50 2.14 -7.41 1.87
N ALA A 51 2.93 -8.35 1.34
CA ALA A 51 2.48 -9.74 1.18
C ALA A 51 2.34 -10.43 2.55
N GLU A 52 3.29 -10.21 3.45
CA GLU A 52 3.22 -10.67 4.84
C GLU A 52 2.03 -10.02 5.57
N ALA A 53 1.88 -8.69 5.47
CA ALA A 53 0.78 -7.95 6.08
C ALA A 53 -0.60 -8.46 5.62
N THR A 54 -0.75 -8.65 4.31
CA THR A 54 -1.97 -9.16 3.69
C THR A 54 -2.24 -10.61 4.12
N GLY A 55 -1.22 -11.46 4.21
CA GLY A 55 -1.36 -12.84 4.68
C GLY A 55 -1.84 -12.94 6.13
N LEU A 56 -1.29 -12.09 7.01
CA LEU A 56 -1.73 -11.97 8.41
C LEU A 56 -3.18 -11.46 8.49
N ALA A 57 -3.50 -10.42 7.72
CA ALA A 57 -4.84 -9.87 7.64
C ALA A 57 -5.88 -10.89 7.16
N VAL A 58 -5.59 -11.64 6.09
CA VAL A 58 -6.45 -12.71 5.58
C VAL A 58 -6.73 -13.75 6.65
N THR A 59 -5.70 -14.22 7.33
CA THR A 59 -5.83 -15.24 8.39
C THR A 59 -6.75 -14.74 9.50
N ALA A 60 -6.52 -13.52 9.98
CA ALA A 60 -7.33 -12.95 11.06
C ALA A 60 -8.77 -12.62 10.62
N LEU A 61 -8.97 -12.15 9.40
CA LEU A 61 -10.29 -11.91 8.81
C LEU A 61 -11.10 -13.22 8.67
N TYR A 62 -10.44 -14.33 8.36
CA TYR A 62 -11.06 -15.66 8.38
C TYR A 62 -11.50 -16.06 9.80
N GLU A 63 -10.69 -15.79 10.82
CA GLU A 63 -11.01 -16.15 12.21
C GLU A 63 -12.22 -15.38 12.76
N VAL A 64 -12.39 -14.11 12.37
CA VAL A 64 -13.58 -13.31 12.75
C VAL A 64 -14.82 -13.67 11.92
N GLY A 65 -14.67 -14.51 10.89
CA GLY A 65 -15.78 -15.04 10.08
C GLY A 65 -16.53 -13.97 9.28
N LYS A 66 -15.87 -12.87 8.92
CA LYS A 66 -16.50 -11.71 8.29
C LYS A 66 -16.32 -11.73 6.77
N GLY A 67 -17.09 -12.58 6.10
CA GLY A 67 -17.09 -12.69 4.64
C GLY A 67 -15.84 -13.36 4.08
N ASP A 68 -15.56 -13.12 2.80
CA ASP A 68 -14.32 -13.58 2.17
C ASP A 68 -13.21 -12.54 2.37
N PRO A 69 -12.09 -12.89 3.03
CA PRO A 69 -11.01 -11.94 3.31
C PRO A 69 -10.30 -11.42 2.07
N PHE A 70 -10.21 -12.23 1.00
CA PHE A 70 -9.54 -11.82 -0.22
C PHE A 70 -10.39 -10.77 -0.95
N GLU A 71 -11.69 -11.01 -1.07
CA GLU A 71 -12.62 -10.03 -1.64
C GLU A 71 -12.58 -8.71 -0.84
N PHE A 72 -12.58 -8.79 0.50
CA PHE A 72 -12.49 -7.61 1.35
C PHE A 72 -11.23 -6.76 1.11
N LEU A 73 -10.07 -7.40 0.93
CA LEU A 73 -8.81 -6.70 0.71
C LEU A 73 -8.64 -6.25 -0.75
N GLU A 74 -9.20 -6.98 -1.71
CA GLU A 74 -9.27 -6.60 -3.12
C GLU A 74 -10.13 -5.34 -3.32
N GLU A 75 -11.30 -5.24 -2.66
CA GLU A 75 -12.14 -4.03 -2.68
C GLU A 75 -11.41 -2.78 -2.15
N LYS A 76 -10.35 -2.99 -1.36
CA LYS A 76 -9.49 -1.93 -0.82
C LYS A 76 -8.26 -1.64 -1.67
N GLY A 77 -8.06 -2.39 -2.76
CA GLY A 77 -6.88 -2.26 -3.63
C GLY A 77 -5.60 -2.77 -2.99
N LEU A 78 -5.69 -3.62 -1.95
CA LEU A 78 -4.54 -4.13 -1.20
C LEU A 78 -4.00 -5.44 -1.76
N ILE A 79 -4.86 -6.18 -2.46
CA ILE A 79 -4.45 -7.35 -3.24
C ILE A 79 -4.39 -6.89 -4.69
N LEU A 80 -3.19 -6.85 -5.25
CA LEU A 80 -3.03 -6.70 -6.69
C LEU A 80 -3.30 -8.07 -7.34
N PRO A 81 -4.08 -8.13 -8.43
CA PRO A 81 -4.18 -9.35 -9.21
C PRO A 81 -2.76 -9.74 -9.65
N ASP A 82 -2.37 -10.97 -9.35
CA ASP A 82 -1.07 -11.54 -9.67
C ASP A 82 -0.67 -11.18 -11.11
N GLN A 83 0.40 -10.40 -11.28
CA GLN A 83 1.01 -10.16 -12.57
C GLN A 83 1.77 -11.44 -12.95
N GLU A 84 1.06 -12.34 -13.64
CA GLU A 84 1.58 -13.58 -14.23
C GLU A 84 2.78 -13.34 -15.18
#